data_AF-A0A087A570-F1
#
_entry.id   AF-A0A087A570-F1
#
_cell.length_a   1.000
_cell.length_b   1.000
_cell.length_c   1.000
_cell.angle_alpha   90.00
_cell.angle_beta   90.00
_cell.angle_gamma   90.00
#
_symmetry.space_group_name_H-M   'P 1'
#
loop_
_entity.id
_entity.type
_entity.pdbx_description
1 polymer ?
#
loop_
_entity_poly.entity_id
_entity_poly.type
_entity_poly.pdbx_seq_one_letter_code
_entity_poly.pdbx_strand_id
1 'polypeptide(L)'
;MTQQKHTDHTSHDDTTGKSAYRRNNNGSTTGKNRSNATKKTGTSRKNATGKTSAKRGGGSRRPHSAAQSTRPAQTAQTQQTKARATDKATGNSRNRRQSKRSKRSPIARWKRRWHALKPAQRVKTIVVTLTAAICVVALSVLSVHFVQWRIAVRAAEARQLALTQTYDFDPGDIISDGQFFNANAMSEAEIQSFLDEQGASCSGNQCLKSKTFDTSSKPADEYCSAYEGAKKETAAAIIAKSAQACGISPKVLLTVLQKEQQLVTAAKPTAFQYKAAMGLSCPDDDSCDPKYAGFFNQVYGSAARYRYYVAHEDRYGYHANALNYIQYHPNASCGGTNVFIRNKATALLYIYTPYQPNDAALKAGAGEGDACSSYGNRNFAIIYQSWFGAMR
;
A
#
# COMPACT_ATOMS: atom_id res chain seq x y z
N MET A 1 19.25 -8.55 -8.92
CA MET A 1 18.06 -7.69 -8.81
C MET A 1 18.34 -6.62 -7.79
N THR A 2 18.99 -5.53 -8.20
CA THR A 2 19.29 -4.40 -7.33
C THR A 2 18.13 -3.42 -7.49
N GLN A 3 17.28 -3.30 -6.47
CA GLN A 3 16.32 -2.21 -6.42
C GLN A 3 17.05 -0.96 -5.97
N GLN A 4 16.70 0.16 -6.57
CA GLN A 4 17.20 1.49 -6.21
C GLN A 4 16.82 1.76 -4.74
N LYS A 5 17.77 1.60 -3.83
CA LYS A 5 17.62 1.91 -2.41
C LYS A 5 17.53 3.41 -2.27
N HIS A 6 16.31 3.92 -2.08
CA HIS A 6 16.13 5.32 -1.77
C HIS A 6 16.51 5.56 -0.30
N THR A 7 17.53 6.39 -0.10
CA THR A 7 17.84 7.00 1.18
C THR A 7 16.70 7.90 1.62
N ASP A 8 16.12 7.60 2.78
CA ASP A 8 15.32 8.56 3.52
C ASP A 8 16.29 9.67 4.01
N HIS A 9 16.37 10.77 3.26
CA HIS A 9 17.08 11.98 3.67
C HIS A 9 16.25 12.74 4.73
N THR A 10 16.02 12.09 5.87
CA THR A 10 15.69 12.79 7.10
C THR A 10 16.93 12.81 7.98
N SER A 11 17.81 13.78 7.69
CA SER A 11 18.83 14.21 8.65
C SER A 11 18.09 14.77 9.87
N HIS A 12 18.13 14.06 10.98
CA HIS A 12 17.75 14.60 12.28
C HIS A 12 19.05 14.83 13.04
N ASP A 13 19.54 16.06 12.90
CA ASP A 13 20.45 16.69 13.85
C ASP A 13 19.67 16.91 15.15
N ASP A 14 19.96 16.07 16.14
CA ASP A 14 19.83 16.48 17.53
C ASP A 14 20.95 17.48 17.82
N THR A 15 20.72 18.77 17.58
CA THR A 15 21.34 19.85 18.37
C THR A 15 20.69 21.21 18.12
N THR A 16 20.29 21.83 19.22
CA THR A 16 20.00 23.26 19.41
C THR A 16 20.97 24.19 18.66
N GLY A 17 20.47 25.12 17.84
CA GLY A 17 21.26 26.29 17.44
C GLY A 17 20.78 27.03 16.19
N LYS A 18 20.39 28.29 16.37
CA LYS A 18 19.99 29.26 15.34
C LYS A 18 20.99 29.40 14.17
N SER A 19 20.47 29.60 12.97
CA SER A 19 20.71 30.78 12.09
C SER A 19 21.13 30.51 10.64
N ALA A 20 20.42 31.21 9.75
CA ALA A 20 20.85 31.82 8.48
C ALA A 20 21.21 30.95 7.25
N TYR A 21 20.20 30.91 6.38
CA TYR A 21 20.23 30.74 4.93
C TYR A 21 21.19 31.71 4.21
N ARG A 22 22.08 31.21 3.34
CA ARG A 22 22.60 31.99 2.20
C ARG A 22 23.01 31.11 1.01
N ARG A 23 22.44 31.46 -0.14
CA ARG A 23 22.71 30.93 -1.49
C ARG A 23 24.17 31.18 -1.91
N ASN A 24 24.69 30.35 -2.82
CA ASN A 24 25.28 30.86 -4.05
C ASN A 24 25.37 29.81 -5.17
N ASN A 25 24.90 30.23 -6.35
CA ASN A 25 25.11 29.64 -7.66
C ASN A 25 26.46 30.09 -8.23
N ASN A 26 27.12 29.20 -8.96
CA ASN A 26 27.98 29.38 -10.15
C ASN A 26 28.72 28.04 -10.34
N GLY A 27 28.85 27.41 -11.49
CA GLY A 27 28.82 27.86 -12.87
C GLY A 27 30.06 27.28 -13.58
N SER A 28 29.88 26.83 -14.83
CA SER A 28 30.91 26.69 -15.86
C SER A 28 31.68 25.35 -16.04
N THR A 29 31.21 24.60 -17.04
CA THR A 29 31.92 24.11 -18.25
C THR A 29 33.39 23.65 -18.21
N THR A 30 33.61 22.45 -18.76
CA THR A 30 34.64 22.01 -19.76
C THR A 30 34.49 20.48 -19.87
N GLY A 31 34.66 19.75 -20.97
CA GLY A 31 35.14 20.02 -22.31
C GLY A 31 35.73 18.71 -22.88
N LYS A 32 35.13 18.22 -23.97
CA LYS A 32 35.72 17.42 -25.07
C LYS A 32 36.24 15.96 -24.84
N ASN A 33 35.62 15.09 -25.64
CA ASN A 33 36.19 14.12 -26.60
C ASN A 33 37.26 13.11 -26.14
N ARG A 34 36.95 11.81 -26.33
CA ARG A 34 37.52 11.02 -27.45
C ARG A 34 36.86 9.65 -27.64
N SER A 35 36.61 9.39 -28.91
CA SER A 35 36.22 8.15 -29.58
C SER A 35 37.24 7.03 -29.40
N ASN A 36 36.81 5.77 -29.33
CA ASN A 36 36.98 4.83 -30.46
C ASN A 36 36.32 3.48 -30.20
N ALA A 37 35.68 3.00 -31.26
CA ALA A 37 35.13 1.67 -31.41
C ALA A 37 36.21 0.69 -31.93
N THR A 38 36.10 -0.59 -31.56
CA THR A 38 36.56 -1.68 -32.41
C THR A 38 35.69 -2.92 -32.22
N LYS A 39 35.02 -3.30 -33.31
CA LYS A 39 34.37 -4.58 -33.56
C LYS A 39 35.39 -5.73 -33.49
N LYS A 40 34.95 -6.90 -33.01
CA LYS A 40 35.32 -8.19 -33.61
C LYS A 40 34.13 -9.15 -33.61
N THR A 41 33.90 -9.67 -34.81
CA THR A 41 32.95 -10.69 -35.26
C THR A 41 33.42 -12.11 -34.92
N GLY A 42 32.49 -13.04 -34.72
CA GLY A 42 32.76 -14.48 -34.66
C GLY A 42 31.46 -15.28 -34.75
N THR A 43 31.39 -16.21 -35.69
CA THR A 43 30.19 -16.73 -36.37
C THR A 43 29.77 -18.12 -35.87
N SER A 44 28.45 -18.33 -35.72
CA SER A 44 27.62 -19.53 -35.98
C SER A 44 28.20 -20.95 -35.88
N ARG A 45 27.46 -21.85 -35.19
CA ARG A 45 26.97 -23.10 -35.81
C ARG A 45 25.80 -23.74 -35.04
N LYS A 46 24.80 -24.14 -35.83
CA LYS A 46 23.64 -24.98 -35.51
C LYS A 46 24.07 -26.44 -35.30
N ASN A 47 23.34 -27.20 -34.50
CA ASN A 47 22.78 -28.47 -34.95
C ASN A 47 21.58 -28.91 -34.10
N ALA A 48 20.64 -29.55 -34.80
CA ALA A 48 19.33 -30.00 -34.37
C ALA A 48 19.29 -31.53 -34.26
N THR A 49 18.08 -32.04 -33.94
CA THR A 49 17.58 -33.44 -33.92
C THR A 49 17.68 -34.12 -32.55
N GLY A 50 16.65 -34.80 -32.02
CA GLY A 50 15.29 -35.10 -32.48
C GLY A 50 14.69 -36.26 -31.66
N LYS A 51 13.38 -36.52 -31.87
CA LYS A 51 12.55 -37.68 -31.49
C LYS A 51 11.90 -37.65 -30.08
N THR A 52 10.58 -37.41 -29.94
CA THR A 52 9.38 -38.24 -30.25
C THR A 52 9.23 -39.49 -29.39
N SER A 53 8.15 -39.55 -28.59
CA SER A 53 7.15 -40.63 -28.63
C SER A 53 5.91 -40.31 -27.80
N ALA A 54 4.77 -40.68 -28.37
CA ALA A 54 3.41 -40.57 -27.87
C ALA A 54 2.86 -41.94 -27.42
N LYS A 55 1.86 -41.96 -26.53
CA LYS A 55 0.71 -42.90 -26.48
C LYS A 55 -0.24 -42.45 -25.34
N ARG A 56 -1.51 -42.09 -25.63
CA ARG A 56 -2.76 -42.91 -25.63
C ARG A 56 -3.09 -43.47 -24.22
N GLY A 57 -4.30 -43.37 -23.67
CA GLY A 57 -5.61 -42.89 -24.13
C GLY A 57 -6.73 -43.38 -23.17
N GLY A 58 -7.96 -42.90 -23.39
CA GLY A 58 -9.23 -43.39 -22.80
C GLY A 58 -9.85 -42.43 -21.76
N GLY A 59 -11.08 -41.92 -21.83
CA GLY A 59 -12.23 -42.19 -22.70
C GLY A 59 -13.45 -42.62 -21.87
N SER A 60 -14.40 -41.71 -21.61
CA SER A 60 -15.84 -42.01 -21.36
C SER A 60 -16.63 -40.67 -21.30
N ARG A 61 -17.36 -40.25 -22.34
CA ARG A 61 -18.78 -40.53 -22.69
C ARG A 61 -19.84 -40.15 -21.63
N ARG A 62 -20.50 -39.00 -21.93
CA ARG A 62 -21.89 -38.53 -21.67
C ARG A 62 -22.98 -39.63 -21.83
N PRO A 63 -24.29 -39.47 -21.44
CA PRO A 63 -25.12 -38.27 -21.75
C PRO A 63 -26.43 -37.95 -20.93
N HIS A 64 -27.10 -36.84 -21.35
CA HIS A 64 -28.54 -36.41 -21.25
C HIS A 64 -29.15 -36.08 -19.85
N SER A 65 -30.08 -35.14 -19.62
CA SER A 65 -31.04 -34.30 -20.40
C SER A 65 -31.41 -33.05 -19.55
N ALA A 66 -31.54 -31.83 -20.07
CA ALA A 66 -32.72 -31.15 -20.68
C ALA A 66 -33.90 -30.82 -19.72
N ALA A 67 -34.12 -29.51 -19.47
CA ALA A 67 -35.42 -28.80 -19.36
C ALA A 67 -35.15 -27.30 -19.05
N GLN A 68 -35.31 -26.39 -20.04
CA GLN A 68 -36.46 -25.46 -20.20
C GLN A 68 -36.58 -24.42 -19.07
N SER A 69 -36.11 -23.18 -19.29
CA SER A 69 -36.83 -22.05 -19.92
C SER A 69 -38.02 -21.53 -19.09
N THR A 70 -37.88 -20.33 -18.51
CA THR A 70 -38.92 -19.27 -18.49
C THR A 70 -38.41 -18.00 -17.78
N ARG A 71 -38.26 -16.94 -18.56
CA ARG A 71 -38.35 -15.50 -18.24
C ARG A 71 -38.83 -14.85 -19.57
N PRO A 72 -39.40 -13.64 -19.61
CA PRO A 72 -39.64 -12.65 -18.55
C PRO A 72 -41.08 -12.07 -18.58
N ALA A 73 -41.42 -11.16 -17.66
CA ALA A 73 -42.56 -10.27 -17.86
C ALA A 73 -42.23 -8.84 -17.40
N GLN A 74 -42.09 -7.97 -18.40
CA GLN A 74 -42.06 -6.52 -18.31
C GLN A 74 -43.48 -6.01 -18.05
N THR A 75 -43.64 -5.07 -17.12
CA THR A 75 -44.93 -4.40 -16.90
C THR A 75 -45.04 -3.23 -17.87
N ALA A 76 -45.83 -3.45 -18.92
CA ALA A 76 -46.23 -2.42 -19.87
C ALA A 76 -47.47 -1.66 -19.38
N GLN A 77 -47.53 -0.40 -19.78
CA GLN A 77 -48.61 0.56 -19.62
C GLN A 77 -49.96 0.01 -20.07
N THR A 78 -51.03 0.38 -19.38
CA THR A 78 -52.39 0.26 -19.92
C THR A 78 -53.11 1.59 -19.80
N GLN A 79 -53.31 2.20 -20.96
CA GLN A 79 -54.27 3.26 -21.23
C GLN A 79 -55.67 2.70 -20.99
N GLN A 80 -56.48 3.34 -20.16
CA GLN A 80 -57.92 3.07 -20.11
C GLN A 80 -58.70 4.11 -20.89
N THR A 81 -59.40 3.58 -21.87
CA THR A 81 -60.34 4.19 -22.79
C THR A 81 -61.59 4.70 -22.06
N LYS A 82 -62.12 5.80 -22.60
CA LYS A 82 -63.39 6.40 -22.20
C LYS A 82 -64.55 5.48 -22.61
N ALA A 83 -65.34 5.02 -21.64
CA ALA A 83 -66.68 4.49 -21.88
C ALA A 83 -67.72 5.50 -21.37
N ARG A 84 -68.61 5.88 -22.29
CA ARG A 84 -69.72 6.80 -22.14
C ARG A 84 -70.95 5.97 -21.74
N ALA A 85 -71.46 6.18 -20.53
CA ALA A 85 -72.78 5.73 -20.12
C ALA A 85 -73.63 6.95 -19.80
N THR A 86 -74.69 7.12 -20.60
CA THR A 86 -75.79 8.05 -20.42
C THR A 86 -76.72 7.53 -19.34
N ASP A 87 -77.04 8.37 -18.34
CA ASP A 87 -78.32 8.26 -17.65
C ASP A 87 -78.81 9.66 -17.24
N LYS A 88 -80.02 9.97 -17.71
CA LYS A 88 -80.82 11.13 -17.32
C LYS A 88 -81.48 10.81 -15.98
N ALA A 89 -81.26 11.65 -14.98
CA ALA A 89 -82.16 11.74 -13.84
C ALA A 89 -82.30 13.22 -13.42
N THR A 90 -83.51 13.71 -13.59
CA THR A 90 -84.09 14.97 -13.12
C THR A 90 -83.93 15.15 -11.60
N GLY A 91 -83.52 16.35 -11.14
CA GLY A 91 -83.54 16.63 -9.70
C GLY A 91 -82.87 17.93 -9.26
N ASN A 92 -83.64 19.01 -9.27
CA ASN A 92 -83.63 20.14 -8.34
C ASN A 92 -82.31 20.89 -8.04
N SER A 93 -82.25 22.13 -8.54
CA SER A 93 -81.34 23.20 -8.12
C SER A 93 -81.49 23.49 -6.62
N ARG A 94 -80.51 23.09 -5.82
CA ARG A 94 -80.25 23.67 -4.50
C ARG A 94 -78.77 24.02 -4.39
N ASN A 95 -78.52 25.32 -4.39
CA ASN A 95 -77.26 26.02 -4.18
C ASN A 95 -76.48 25.44 -2.98
N ARG A 96 -75.54 24.53 -3.23
CA ARG A 96 -74.53 24.12 -2.25
C ARG A 96 -73.29 24.97 -2.50
N ARG A 97 -73.20 26.11 -1.79
CA ARG A 97 -72.00 26.95 -1.70
C ARG A 97 -70.80 26.10 -1.25
N GLN A 98 -70.01 25.60 -2.19
CA GLN A 98 -68.65 25.14 -1.91
C GLN A 98 -67.83 26.37 -1.52
N SER A 99 -67.55 26.53 -0.23
CA SER A 99 -66.54 27.49 0.20
C SER A 99 -65.20 27.07 -0.42
N LYS A 100 -64.75 27.79 -1.45
CA LYS A 100 -63.36 27.74 -1.91
C LYS A 100 -62.48 28.17 -0.74
N ARG A 101 -61.98 27.21 0.04
CA ARG A 101 -60.96 27.45 1.06
C ARG A 101 -59.69 27.81 0.29
N SER A 102 -59.48 29.11 0.07
CA SER A 102 -58.33 29.62 -0.67
C SER A 102 -57.06 29.05 -0.04
N LYS A 103 -56.25 28.32 -0.82
CA LYS A 103 -54.87 28.00 -0.42
C LYS A 103 -54.12 29.32 -0.33
N ARG A 104 -54.16 29.97 0.85
CA ARG A 104 -53.46 31.23 1.11
C ARG A 104 -51.97 31.02 0.82
N SER A 105 -51.48 31.69 -0.22
CA SER A 105 -50.08 31.65 -0.67
C SER A 105 -49.13 31.76 0.54
N PRO A 106 -48.17 30.83 0.70
CA PRO A 106 -47.17 30.88 1.76
C PRO A 106 -46.43 32.23 1.79
N ILE A 107 -46.18 32.79 0.60
CA ILE A 107 -45.47 34.05 0.37
C ILE A 107 -46.26 35.24 0.94
N ALA A 108 -47.59 35.26 0.75
CA ALA A 108 -48.46 36.32 1.26
C ALA A 108 -48.62 36.31 2.80
N ARG A 109 -48.33 35.17 3.43
CA ARG A 109 -48.28 35.05 4.90
C ARG A 109 -46.95 35.55 5.44
N TRP A 110 -45.86 35.24 4.73
CA TRP A 110 -44.50 35.64 5.08
C TRP A 110 -44.29 37.15 4.98
N LYS A 111 -44.76 37.77 3.88
CA LYS A 111 -44.70 39.25 3.70
C LYS A 111 -45.38 40.01 4.85
N ARG A 112 -46.57 39.58 5.27
CA ARG A 112 -47.30 40.22 6.38
C ARG A 112 -46.58 40.09 7.72
N ARG A 113 -46.00 38.92 7.99
CA ARG A 113 -45.21 38.66 9.20
C ARG A 113 -43.92 39.50 9.23
N TRP A 114 -43.29 39.72 8.07
CA TRP A 114 -42.08 40.52 7.93
C TRP A 114 -42.29 42.01 8.24
N HIS A 115 -43.38 42.59 7.74
CA HIS A 115 -43.71 43.99 7.98
C HIS A 115 -44.09 44.26 9.45
N ALA A 116 -44.55 43.26 10.20
CA ALA A 116 -44.92 43.37 11.61
C ALA A 116 -43.72 43.28 12.60
N LEU A 117 -42.51 42.97 12.13
CA LEU A 117 -41.31 42.84 12.98
C LEU A 117 -40.58 44.17 13.18
N LYS A 118 -40.03 44.40 14.38
CA LYS A 118 -39.12 45.54 14.69
C LYS A 118 -37.81 45.41 13.89
N PRO A 119 -37.08 46.51 13.59
CA PRO A 119 -35.84 46.48 12.80
C PRO A 119 -34.80 45.46 13.29
N ALA A 120 -34.56 45.38 14.60
CA ALA A 120 -33.64 44.42 15.21
C ALA A 120 -34.06 42.95 14.98
N GLN A 121 -35.36 42.66 14.94
CA GLN A 121 -35.88 41.31 14.68
C GLN A 121 -35.77 40.93 13.21
N ARG A 122 -35.86 41.90 12.29
CA ARG A 122 -35.60 41.67 10.86
C ARG A 122 -34.13 41.32 10.63
N VAL A 123 -33.20 42.09 11.21
CA VAL A 123 -31.75 41.79 11.15
C VAL A 123 -31.48 40.40 11.70
N LYS A 124 -32.01 40.04 12.88
CA LYS A 124 -31.86 38.69 13.45
C LYS A 124 -32.38 37.60 12.50
N THR A 125 -33.54 37.81 11.86
CA THR A 125 -34.12 36.83 10.92
C THR A 125 -33.24 36.68 9.69
N ILE A 126 -32.72 37.78 9.12
CA ILE A 126 -31.79 37.76 7.97
C ILE A 126 -30.54 36.95 8.33
N VAL A 127 -29.89 37.30 9.45
CA VAL A 127 -28.68 36.61 9.92
C VAL A 127 -28.94 35.12 10.10
N VAL A 128 -30.01 34.74 10.80
CA VAL A 128 -30.36 33.31 10.99
C VAL A 128 -30.60 32.60 9.67
N THR A 129 -31.32 33.21 8.72
CA THR A 129 -31.56 32.59 7.41
C THR A 129 -30.31 32.47 6.56
N LEU A 130 -29.41 33.46 6.60
CA LEU A 130 -28.13 33.41 5.88
C LEU A 130 -27.22 32.33 6.49
N THR A 131 -27.11 32.29 7.82
CA THR A 131 -26.36 31.23 8.51
C THR A 131 -26.91 29.85 8.18
N ALA A 132 -28.24 29.66 8.22
CA ALA A 132 -28.85 28.40 7.85
C ALA A 132 -28.56 28.01 6.39
N ALA A 133 -28.63 28.96 5.46
CA ALA A 133 -28.29 28.71 4.05
C ALA A 133 -26.81 28.31 3.87
N ILE A 134 -25.88 28.98 4.55
CA ILE A 134 -24.45 28.64 4.54
C ILE A 134 -24.23 27.23 5.09
N CYS A 135 -24.87 26.88 6.21
CA CYS A 135 -24.78 25.53 6.78
C CYS A 135 -25.31 24.46 5.81
N VAL A 136 -26.43 24.71 5.12
CA VAL A 136 -26.98 23.77 4.13
C VAL A 136 -26.02 23.58 2.96
N VAL A 137 -25.46 24.67 2.43
CA VAL A 137 -24.47 24.58 1.33
C VAL A 137 -23.23 23.83 1.80
N ALA A 138 -22.67 24.15 2.97
CA ALA A 138 -21.50 23.47 3.52
C ALA A 138 -21.75 21.96 3.71
N LEU A 139 -22.90 21.57 4.28
CA LEU A 139 -23.27 20.17 4.44
C LEU A 139 -23.45 19.46 3.10
N SER A 140 -24.02 20.13 2.09
CA SER A 140 -24.17 19.55 0.75
C SER A 140 -22.83 19.30 0.08
N VAL A 141 -21.88 20.25 0.18
CA VAL A 141 -20.52 20.12 -0.34
C VAL A 141 -19.80 18.97 0.36
N LEU A 142 -19.83 18.92 1.70
CA LEU A 142 -19.23 17.83 2.48
C LEU A 142 -19.83 16.46 2.11
N SER A 143 -21.14 16.40 1.90
CA SER A 143 -21.83 15.17 1.49
C SER A 143 -21.38 14.71 0.11
N VAL A 144 -21.26 15.63 -0.86
CA VAL A 144 -20.77 15.31 -2.21
C VAL A 144 -19.32 14.81 -2.15
N HIS A 145 -18.44 15.49 -1.41
CA HIS A 145 -17.06 15.04 -1.22
C HIS A 145 -16.97 13.66 -0.57
N PHE A 146 -17.79 13.40 0.46
CA PHE A 146 -17.84 12.09 1.10
C PHE A 146 -18.30 10.99 0.12
N VAL A 147 -19.34 11.24 -0.67
CA VAL A 147 -19.82 10.28 -1.68
C VAL A 147 -18.74 10.01 -2.74
N GLN A 148 -18.07 11.05 -3.24
CA GLN A 148 -16.96 10.90 -4.19
C GLN A 148 -15.82 10.08 -3.59
N TRP A 149 -15.43 10.36 -2.35
CA TRP A 149 -14.42 9.59 -1.63
C TRP A 149 -14.83 8.11 -1.47
N ARG A 150 -16.08 7.82 -1.09
CA ARG A 150 -16.59 6.44 -0.98
C ARG A 150 -16.57 5.70 -2.31
N ILE A 151 -16.86 6.37 -3.42
CA ILE A 151 -16.77 5.78 -4.77
C ILE A 151 -15.31 5.44 -5.10
N ALA A 152 -14.37 6.35 -4.82
CA ALA A 152 -12.95 6.12 -5.03
C ALA A 152 -12.40 4.96 -4.18
N VAL A 153 -12.83 4.85 -2.91
CA VAL A 153 -12.46 3.72 -2.04
C VAL A 153 -12.96 2.40 -2.64
N ARG A 154 -14.23 2.33 -3.03
CA ARG A 154 -14.79 1.11 -3.64
C ARG A 154 -14.08 0.71 -4.93
N ALA A 155 -13.71 1.68 -5.76
CA ALA A 155 -12.97 1.42 -6.98
C ALA A 155 -11.56 0.87 -6.70
N ALA A 156 -10.86 1.44 -5.71
CA ALA A 156 -9.55 0.95 -5.27
C ALA A 156 -9.64 -0.47 -4.71
N GLU A 157 -10.58 -0.72 -3.79
CA GLU A 157 -10.80 -2.04 -3.19
C GLU A 157 -11.19 -3.11 -4.22
N ALA A 158 -12.01 -2.77 -5.22
CA ALA A 158 -12.37 -3.68 -6.29
C ALA A 158 -11.14 -4.06 -7.15
N ARG A 159 -10.28 -3.09 -7.46
CA ARG A 159 -9.00 -3.35 -8.16
C ARG A 159 -8.07 -4.22 -7.31
N GLN A 160 -7.93 -3.91 -6.02
CA GLN A 160 -7.11 -4.68 -5.08
C GLN A 160 -7.57 -6.14 -4.97
N LEU A 161 -8.88 -6.36 -4.90
CA LEU A 161 -9.45 -7.71 -4.89
C LEU A 161 -9.14 -8.47 -6.19
N ALA A 162 -9.21 -7.81 -7.35
CA ALA A 162 -8.85 -8.44 -8.62
C ALA A 162 -7.37 -8.84 -8.69
N LEU A 163 -6.47 -8.00 -8.17
CA LEU A 163 -5.03 -8.33 -8.07
C LEU A 163 -4.79 -9.50 -7.10
N THR A 164 -5.50 -9.54 -5.98
CA THR A 164 -5.44 -10.65 -5.02
C THR A 164 -5.91 -11.96 -5.67
N GLN A 165 -7.04 -11.94 -6.39
CA GLN A 165 -7.57 -13.14 -7.05
C GLN A 165 -6.66 -13.64 -8.19
N THR A 166 -5.94 -12.73 -8.86
CA THR A 166 -5.13 -13.08 -10.04
C THR A 166 -3.69 -13.44 -9.67
N TYR A 167 -3.12 -12.75 -8.67
CA TYR A 167 -1.69 -12.78 -8.36
C TYR A 167 -1.39 -13.07 -6.88
N ASP A 168 -2.41 -13.27 -6.04
CA ASP A 168 -2.29 -13.39 -4.58
C ASP A 168 -1.64 -12.16 -3.89
N PHE A 169 -1.74 -10.99 -4.54
CA PHE A 169 -1.15 -9.75 -4.05
C PHE A 169 -2.22 -8.67 -3.86
N ASP A 170 -2.47 -8.28 -2.60
CA ASP A 170 -3.25 -7.09 -2.26
C ASP A 170 -2.28 -5.91 -1.97
N PRO A 171 -2.24 -4.86 -2.82
CA PRO A 171 -1.38 -3.71 -2.54
C PRO A 171 -1.83 -2.91 -1.31
N GLY A 172 -3.09 -2.98 -0.86
CA GLY A 172 -3.52 -2.26 0.34
C GLY A 172 -3.53 -3.09 1.62
N ASP A 173 -3.15 -4.36 1.54
CA ASP A 173 -3.00 -5.27 2.67
C ASP A 173 -1.87 -6.25 2.38
N ILE A 174 -0.63 -5.78 2.22
CA ILE A 174 0.49 -6.65 1.81
C ILE A 174 0.75 -7.71 2.89
N ILE A 175 0.68 -7.30 4.16
CA ILE A 175 0.83 -8.13 5.35
C ILE A 175 -0.01 -7.51 6.47
N SER A 176 -0.60 -8.35 7.32
CA SER A 176 -1.40 -7.88 8.46
C SER A 176 -0.51 -7.29 9.58
N ASP A 177 -1.07 -6.36 10.35
CA ASP A 177 -0.41 -5.84 11.56
C ASP A 177 -0.04 -6.97 12.53
N GLY A 178 -0.91 -7.99 12.64
CA GLY A 178 -0.67 -9.15 13.49
C GLY A 178 0.53 -10.00 13.06
N GLN A 179 0.82 -10.11 11.77
CA GLN A 179 2.02 -10.81 11.30
C GLN A 179 3.28 -9.93 11.38
N PHE A 180 3.14 -8.62 11.15
CA PHE A 180 4.27 -7.70 11.12
C PHE A 180 4.82 -7.36 12.51
N PHE A 181 3.94 -7.12 13.49
CA PHE A 181 4.30 -6.69 14.84
C PHE A 181 4.32 -7.84 15.87
N ASN A 182 4.36 -9.09 15.42
CA ASN A 182 4.45 -10.25 16.31
C ASN A 182 5.90 -10.62 16.60
N ALA A 183 6.49 -9.98 17.61
CA ALA A 183 7.85 -10.29 18.08
C ALA A 183 8.04 -11.75 18.52
N ASN A 184 6.95 -12.45 18.88
CA ASN A 184 6.95 -13.85 19.31
C ASN A 184 6.73 -14.83 18.13
N ALA A 185 6.79 -14.37 16.87
CA ALA A 185 6.51 -15.23 15.72
C ALA A 185 7.54 -16.35 15.51
N MET A 186 8.75 -16.21 16.08
CA MET A 186 9.80 -17.22 16.15
C MET A 186 10.66 -17.00 17.40
N SER A 187 11.04 -18.07 18.08
CA SER A 187 12.09 -18.10 19.09
C SER A 187 13.49 -18.03 18.45
N GLU A 188 14.51 -17.74 19.25
CA GLU A 188 15.91 -17.75 18.77
C GLU A 188 16.30 -19.10 18.15
N ALA A 189 15.88 -20.21 18.75
CA ALA A 189 16.17 -21.56 18.26
C ALA A 189 15.50 -21.85 16.91
N GLU A 190 14.26 -21.39 16.72
CA GLU A 190 13.55 -21.49 15.44
C GLU A 190 14.21 -20.61 14.37
N ILE A 191 14.68 -19.42 14.74
CA ILE A 191 15.43 -18.54 13.82
C ILE A 191 16.74 -19.23 13.42
N GLN A 192 17.48 -19.80 14.36
CA GLN A 192 18.72 -20.51 14.05
C GLN A 192 18.47 -21.69 13.11
N SER A 193 17.46 -22.52 13.40
CA SER A 193 17.08 -23.66 12.56
C SER A 193 16.70 -23.22 11.15
N PHE A 194 15.95 -22.12 11.02
CA PHE A 194 15.61 -21.52 9.74
C PHE A 194 16.85 -21.03 8.96
N LEU A 195 17.79 -20.37 9.63
CA LEU A 195 19.05 -19.94 9.01
C LEU A 195 19.91 -21.14 8.58
N ASP A 196 19.90 -22.22 9.34
CA ASP A 196 20.61 -23.46 9.00
C ASP A 196 20.05 -24.12 7.74
N GLU A 197 18.72 -24.17 7.62
CA GLU A 197 18.01 -24.71 6.46
C GLU A 197 18.18 -23.83 5.21
N GLN A 198 17.81 -22.54 5.29
CA GLN A 198 17.85 -21.63 4.14
C GLN A 198 19.29 -21.32 3.69
N GLY A 199 20.23 -21.33 4.64
CA GLY A 199 21.66 -21.12 4.41
C GLY A 199 22.44 -22.42 4.18
N ALA A 200 21.78 -23.56 3.91
CA ALA A 200 22.44 -24.87 3.78
C ALA A 200 23.57 -24.89 2.72
N SER A 201 23.44 -24.10 1.65
CA SER A 201 24.41 -23.99 0.57
C SER A 201 25.72 -23.27 0.95
N CYS A 202 25.72 -22.55 2.08
CA CYS A 202 26.90 -21.88 2.60
C CYS A 202 27.69 -22.79 3.56
N SER A 203 29.02 -22.81 3.40
CA SER A 203 29.94 -23.52 4.28
C SER A 203 31.00 -22.59 4.88
N GLY A 204 31.35 -22.83 6.15
CA GLY A 204 32.38 -22.08 6.87
C GLY A 204 31.85 -20.97 7.80
N ASN A 205 32.77 -20.29 8.47
CA ASN A 205 32.46 -19.32 9.53
C ASN A 205 31.95 -17.95 9.03
N GLN A 206 31.94 -17.72 7.72
CA GLN A 206 31.42 -16.49 7.12
C GLN A 206 29.93 -16.60 6.74
N CYS A 207 29.33 -17.78 6.88
CA CYS A 207 27.90 -18.00 6.63
C CYS A 207 27.05 -17.34 7.70
N LEU A 208 25.91 -16.75 7.32
CA LEU A 208 25.03 -16.06 8.27
C LEU A 208 24.64 -16.96 9.45
N LYS A 209 24.35 -18.23 9.17
CA LYS A 209 24.00 -19.26 10.16
C LYS A 209 25.10 -19.59 11.18
N SER A 210 26.37 -19.32 10.87
CA SER A 210 27.53 -19.67 11.72
C SER A 210 28.35 -18.47 12.18
N LYS A 211 28.21 -17.32 11.51
CA LYS A 211 28.97 -16.12 11.81
C LYS A 211 28.49 -15.54 13.13
N THR A 212 29.45 -15.08 13.93
CA THR A 212 29.19 -14.39 15.18
C THR A 212 29.62 -12.93 15.13
N PHE A 213 29.01 -12.13 15.97
CA PHE A 213 29.20 -10.68 16.02
C PHE A 213 29.32 -10.23 17.47
N ASP A 214 30.19 -9.26 17.71
CA ASP A 214 30.17 -8.53 18.96
C ASP A 214 29.15 -7.40 18.85
N THR A 215 28.22 -7.35 19.79
CA THR A 215 27.19 -6.32 19.84
C THR A 215 27.40 -5.39 21.04
N SER A 216 26.71 -4.25 21.01
CA SER A 216 26.71 -3.29 22.11
C SER A 216 25.30 -3.18 22.68
N SER A 217 25.19 -2.95 23.99
CA SER A 217 23.89 -2.71 24.59
C SER A 217 23.26 -1.43 24.03
N LYS A 218 21.95 -1.45 23.85
CA LYS A 218 21.14 -0.27 23.53
C LYS A 218 20.22 -0.01 24.72
N PRO A 219 20.19 1.21 25.27
CA PRO A 219 19.24 1.55 26.32
C PRO A 219 17.81 1.47 25.76
N ALA A 220 16.85 1.28 26.66
CA ALA A 220 15.45 1.46 26.30
C ALA A 220 15.18 2.92 25.94
N ASP A 221 14.28 3.13 24.98
CA ASP A 221 13.73 4.44 24.63
C ASP A 221 12.19 4.34 24.54
N GLU A 222 11.55 5.35 23.96
CA GLU A 222 10.09 5.38 23.78
C GLU A 222 9.57 4.38 22.72
N TYR A 223 10.45 3.80 21.91
CA TYR A 223 10.10 2.91 20.78
C TYR A 223 10.43 1.44 21.04
N CYS A 224 11.58 1.19 21.65
CA CYS A 224 12.12 -0.14 21.90
C CYS A 224 12.56 -0.29 23.37
N SER A 225 12.38 -1.50 23.92
CA SER A 225 13.01 -1.85 25.19
C SER A 225 14.53 -2.01 25.02
N ALA A 226 15.24 -2.13 26.15
CA ALA A 226 16.68 -2.29 26.12
C ALA A 226 17.11 -3.55 25.35
N TYR A 227 18.19 -3.44 24.59
CA TYR A 227 18.91 -4.57 24.01
C TYR A 227 20.18 -4.78 24.84
N GLU A 228 20.37 -5.96 25.42
CA GLU A 228 21.61 -6.28 26.13
C GLU A 228 22.66 -6.78 25.13
N GLY A 229 23.80 -6.11 25.00
CA GLY A 229 24.88 -6.54 24.11
C GLY A 229 25.64 -7.74 24.66
N ALA A 230 26.22 -8.55 23.76
CA ALA A 230 27.10 -9.65 24.12
C ALA A 230 28.20 -9.85 23.07
N LYS A 231 29.23 -10.61 23.47
CA LYS A 231 30.32 -11.03 22.59
C LYS A 231 29.93 -12.30 21.84
N LYS A 232 30.37 -12.41 20.59
CA LYS A 232 30.13 -13.58 19.73
C LYS A 232 28.65 -14.01 19.63
N GLU A 233 27.71 -13.07 19.57
CA GLU A 233 26.32 -13.39 19.32
C GLU A 233 26.12 -13.97 17.93
N THR A 234 25.25 -14.97 17.81
CA THR A 234 24.83 -15.51 16.51
C THR A 234 23.92 -14.52 15.79
N ALA A 235 23.78 -14.68 14.48
CA ALA A 235 22.78 -13.90 13.73
C ALA A 235 21.36 -14.13 14.26
N ALA A 236 21.04 -15.36 14.69
CA ALA A 236 19.74 -15.70 15.27
C ALA A 236 19.46 -14.92 16.56
N ALA A 237 20.43 -14.84 17.48
CA ALA A 237 20.30 -14.08 18.72
C ALA A 237 20.06 -12.59 18.45
N ILE A 238 20.81 -12.01 17.50
CA ILE A 238 20.65 -10.60 17.12
C ILE A 238 19.25 -10.33 16.56
N ILE A 239 18.73 -11.20 15.68
CA ILE A 239 17.39 -11.06 15.11
C ILE A 239 16.34 -11.22 16.21
N ALA A 240 16.45 -12.24 17.05
CA ALA A 240 15.49 -12.51 18.14
C ALA A 240 15.42 -11.33 19.12
N LYS A 241 16.58 -10.85 19.58
CA LYS A 241 16.65 -9.76 20.56
C LYS A 241 16.22 -8.42 19.96
N SER A 242 16.53 -8.14 18.69
CA SER A 242 16.06 -6.93 18.00
C SER A 242 14.54 -6.97 17.78
N ALA A 243 14.01 -8.12 17.39
CA ALA A 243 12.58 -8.37 17.23
C ALA A 243 11.82 -8.13 18.55
N GLN A 244 12.31 -8.72 19.64
CA GLN A 244 11.73 -8.57 20.98
C GLN A 244 11.83 -7.13 21.49
N ALA A 245 13.01 -6.52 21.37
CA ALA A 245 13.23 -5.15 21.84
C ALA A 245 12.28 -4.15 21.19
N CYS A 246 12.04 -4.28 19.88
CA CYS A 246 11.26 -3.32 19.12
C CYS A 246 9.86 -3.81 18.74
N GLY A 247 9.39 -4.97 19.19
CA GLY A 247 8.04 -5.45 18.86
C GLY A 247 7.83 -5.73 17.36
N ILE A 248 8.85 -6.21 16.65
CA ILE A 248 8.80 -6.52 15.21
C ILE A 248 8.97 -8.03 15.00
N SER A 249 8.24 -8.60 14.06
CA SER A 249 8.31 -10.03 13.76
C SER A 249 9.69 -10.46 13.23
N PRO A 250 10.32 -11.51 13.81
CA PRO A 250 11.54 -12.09 13.25
C PRO A 250 11.39 -12.52 11.78
N LYS A 251 10.20 -12.98 11.39
CA LYS A 251 9.87 -13.37 10.01
C LYS A 251 10.00 -12.19 9.05
N VAL A 252 9.53 -11.01 9.46
CA VAL A 252 9.69 -9.78 8.68
C VAL A 252 11.17 -9.40 8.54
N LEU A 253 11.94 -9.44 9.63
CA LEU A 253 13.37 -9.12 9.59
C LEU A 253 14.13 -10.06 8.65
N LEU A 254 13.84 -11.37 8.70
CA LEU A 254 14.41 -12.38 7.80
C LEU A 254 14.03 -12.11 6.33
N THR A 255 12.76 -11.80 6.06
CA THR A 255 12.31 -11.44 4.70
C THR A 255 13.03 -10.21 4.18
N VAL A 256 13.24 -9.18 5.00
CA VAL A 256 13.95 -7.96 4.59
C VAL A 256 15.43 -8.23 4.37
N LEU A 257 16.11 -8.99 5.24
CA LEU A 257 17.50 -9.44 5.02
C LEU A 257 17.68 -10.10 3.65
N GLN A 258 16.72 -10.93 3.26
CA GLN A 258 16.73 -11.58 1.96
C GLN A 258 16.44 -10.61 0.83
N LYS A 259 15.40 -9.77 0.97
CA LYS A 259 15.01 -8.82 -0.06
C LYS A 259 16.14 -7.85 -0.39
N GLU A 260 16.82 -7.34 0.63
CA GLU A 260 17.79 -6.24 0.50
C GLU A 260 19.19 -6.71 0.12
N GLN A 261 19.65 -7.83 0.68
CA GLN A 261 21.02 -8.32 0.47
C GLN A 261 21.11 -9.77 0.01
N GLN A 262 19.99 -10.49 -0.17
CA GLN A 262 19.98 -11.93 -0.44
C GLN A 262 20.84 -12.72 0.56
N LEU A 263 20.94 -12.23 1.79
CA LEU A 263 21.96 -12.67 2.75
C LEU A 263 21.61 -14.01 3.40
N VAL A 264 20.32 -14.32 3.58
CA VAL A 264 19.89 -15.55 4.26
C VAL A 264 20.28 -16.79 3.46
N THR A 265 20.12 -16.75 2.13
CA THR A 265 20.43 -17.87 1.24
C THR A 265 21.81 -17.77 0.56
N ALA A 266 22.61 -16.77 0.88
CA ALA A 266 23.89 -16.52 0.23
C ALA A 266 24.90 -17.65 0.50
N ALA A 267 25.33 -18.34 -0.57
CA ALA A 267 26.36 -19.38 -0.48
C ALA A 267 27.77 -18.83 -0.16
N LYS A 268 28.03 -17.57 -0.52
CA LYS A 268 29.30 -16.86 -0.28
C LYS A 268 29.03 -15.40 0.14
N PRO A 269 28.60 -15.16 1.39
CA PRO A 269 28.31 -13.81 1.86
C PRO A 269 29.54 -12.89 1.76
N THR A 270 29.33 -11.67 1.31
CA THR A 270 30.35 -10.62 1.22
C THR A 270 30.31 -9.71 2.44
N ALA A 271 31.43 -9.02 2.71
CA ALA A 271 31.49 -8.02 3.78
C ALA A 271 30.45 -6.90 3.58
N PHE A 272 30.17 -6.52 2.33
CA PHE A 272 29.17 -5.50 2.02
C PHE A 272 27.75 -5.95 2.38
N GLN A 273 27.39 -7.21 2.11
CA GLN A 273 26.07 -7.73 2.51
C GLN A 273 25.87 -7.67 4.02
N TYR A 274 26.91 -7.89 4.84
CA TYR A 274 26.79 -7.70 6.29
C TYR A 274 26.77 -6.22 6.69
N LYS A 275 27.54 -5.37 6.01
CA LYS A 275 27.60 -3.93 6.26
C LYS A 275 26.24 -3.26 6.02
N ALA A 276 25.52 -3.66 4.97
CA ALA A 276 24.28 -3.08 4.49
C ALA A 276 23.08 -4.06 4.54
N ALA A 277 23.11 -4.98 5.51
CA ALA A 277 22.22 -6.16 5.61
C ALA A 277 20.72 -5.87 5.42
N MET A 278 20.27 -4.70 5.89
CA MET A 278 18.87 -4.30 5.86
C MET A 278 18.63 -3.08 4.98
N GLY A 279 19.63 -2.59 4.23
CA GLY A 279 19.49 -1.40 3.38
C GLY A 279 19.29 -0.07 4.12
N LEU A 280 19.27 -0.06 5.46
CA LEU A 280 19.00 1.14 6.25
C LEU A 280 20.17 2.13 6.16
N SER A 281 19.89 3.35 5.67
CA SER A 281 20.87 4.43 5.52
C SER A 281 22.13 3.99 4.75
N CYS A 282 21.93 3.12 3.76
CA CYS A 282 22.96 2.57 2.87
C CYS A 282 22.54 2.80 1.41
N PRO A 283 22.69 4.03 0.88
CA PRO A 283 22.42 4.33 -0.52
C PRO A 283 23.24 3.44 -1.46
N ASP A 284 22.72 3.13 -2.64
CA ASP A 284 23.44 2.31 -3.61
C ASP A 284 24.65 3.02 -4.24
N ASP A 285 24.59 4.36 -4.36
CA ASP A 285 25.62 5.19 -5.00
C ASP A 285 26.52 5.95 -4.00
N ASP A 286 26.40 5.68 -2.70
CA ASP A 286 27.19 6.35 -1.66
C ASP A 286 27.49 5.41 -0.47
N SER A 287 28.32 5.86 0.47
CA SER A 287 28.68 5.09 1.65
C SER A 287 27.52 4.98 2.62
N CYS A 288 27.34 3.78 3.21
CA CYS A 288 26.48 3.63 4.38
C CYS A 288 26.88 4.61 5.48
N ASP A 289 25.87 5.21 6.11
CA ASP A 289 26.03 5.95 7.35
C ASP A 289 26.75 5.05 8.39
N PRO A 290 27.92 5.46 8.90
CA PRO A 290 28.67 4.70 9.90
C PRO A 290 27.87 4.31 11.14
N LYS A 291 26.84 5.09 11.52
CA LYS A 291 25.94 4.79 12.65
C LYS A 291 25.13 3.51 12.44
N TYR A 292 24.75 3.21 11.20
CA TYR A 292 23.91 2.06 10.85
C TYR A 292 24.69 0.92 10.21
N ALA A 293 25.94 1.14 9.80
CA ALA A 293 26.77 0.12 9.17
C ALA A 293 27.05 -1.08 10.11
N GLY A 294 26.99 -2.28 9.52
CA GLY A 294 27.27 -3.55 10.20
C GLY A 294 26.01 -4.32 10.59
N PHE A 295 26.10 -5.66 10.62
CA PHE A 295 24.94 -6.54 10.72
C PHE A 295 24.04 -6.22 11.93
N PHE A 296 24.62 -6.08 13.12
CA PHE A 296 23.88 -5.71 14.33
C PHE A 296 23.14 -4.36 14.19
N ASN A 297 23.85 -3.31 13.78
CA ASN A 297 23.26 -1.98 13.64
C ASN A 297 22.19 -1.92 12.55
N GLN A 298 22.35 -2.70 11.47
CA GLN A 298 21.34 -2.83 10.42
C GLN A 298 20.08 -3.53 10.95
N VAL A 299 20.20 -4.67 11.63
CA VAL A 299 19.04 -5.44 12.12
C VAL A 299 18.30 -4.69 13.23
N TYR A 300 19.02 -4.26 14.28
CA TYR A 300 18.42 -3.48 15.37
C TYR A 300 17.89 -2.13 14.86
N GLY A 301 18.70 -1.43 14.05
CA GLY A 301 18.33 -0.12 13.52
C GLY A 301 17.09 -0.16 12.65
N SER A 302 16.92 -1.19 11.81
CA SER A 302 15.71 -1.35 11.00
C SER A 302 14.49 -1.68 11.86
N ALA A 303 14.63 -2.54 12.87
CA ALA A 303 13.55 -2.83 13.81
C ALA A 303 13.09 -1.56 14.55
N ALA A 304 14.04 -0.78 15.06
CA ALA A 304 13.76 0.51 15.71
C ALA A 304 13.16 1.53 14.73
N ARG A 305 13.62 1.55 13.48
CA ARG A 305 13.09 2.45 12.45
C ARG A 305 11.62 2.17 12.15
N TYR A 306 11.19 0.92 12.12
CA TYR A 306 9.76 0.60 11.97
C TYR A 306 8.92 1.17 13.11
N ARG A 307 9.42 1.16 14.35
CA ARG A 307 8.71 1.75 15.50
C ARG A 307 8.69 3.27 15.44
N TYR A 308 9.80 3.89 15.04
CA TYR A 308 9.85 5.32 14.79
C TYR A 308 8.79 5.75 13.76
N TYR A 309 8.63 5.02 12.66
CA TYR A 309 7.61 5.32 11.65
C TYR A 309 6.18 5.18 12.19
N VAL A 310 5.90 4.16 13.01
CA VAL A 310 4.58 4.01 13.66
C VAL A 310 4.26 5.21 14.55
N ALA A 311 5.25 5.73 15.28
CA ALA A 311 5.08 6.87 16.17
C ALA A 311 4.96 8.22 15.45
N HIS A 312 5.42 8.28 14.18
CA HIS A 312 5.48 9.50 13.39
C HIS A 312 4.76 9.38 12.05
N GLU A 313 3.67 8.60 12.02
CA GLU A 313 2.93 8.28 10.80
C GLU A 313 2.45 9.54 10.06
N ASP A 314 2.23 10.65 10.78
CA ASP A 314 1.83 11.96 10.25
C ASP A 314 2.91 12.67 9.43
N ARG A 315 4.19 12.30 9.61
CA ARG A 315 5.33 12.89 8.90
C ARG A 315 5.62 12.24 7.54
N TYR A 316 4.95 11.14 7.23
CA TYR A 316 5.21 10.34 6.03
C TYR A 316 4.02 10.38 5.06
N GLY A 317 4.29 10.11 3.77
CA GLY A 317 3.29 10.28 2.71
C GLY A 317 2.26 9.15 2.57
N TYR A 318 2.40 8.04 3.31
CA TYR A 318 1.52 6.88 3.22
C TYR A 318 0.87 6.56 4.56
N HIS A 319 -0.45 6.43 4.59
CA HIS A 319 -1.22 6.25 5.82
C HIS A 319 -2.19 5.08 5.73
N ALA A 320 -2.35 4.37 6.85
CA ALA A 320 -3.38 3.35 7.02
C ALA A 320 -4.80 3.97 7.06
N ASN A 321 -5.81 3.17 6.72
CA ASN A 321 -7.21 3.55 6.65
C ASN A 321 -7.50 4.75 5.71
N ALA A 322 -6.64 4.94 4.70
CA ALA A 322 -6.72 6.06 3.77
C ALA A 322 -6.50 5.61 2.32
N LEU A 323 -6.99 6.42 1.39
CA LEU A 323 -6.60 6.33 -0.01
C LEU A 323 -5.24 6.99 -0.21
N ASN A 324 -4.32 6.23 -0.77
CA ASN A 324 -2.96 6.67 -1.04
C ASN A 324 -2.69 6.52 -2.54
N TYR A 325 -2.25 7.58 -3.21
CA TYR A 325 -1.76 7.43 -4.58
C TYR A 325 -0.35 6.86 -4.55
N ILE A 326 -0.17 5.67 -5.12
CA ILE A 326 1.13 4.98 -5.10
C ILE A 326 1.60 4.80 -6.54
N GLN A 327 2.80 5.29 -6.83
CA GLN A 327 3.41 5.15 -8.16
C GLN A 327 3.87 3.72 -8.41
N TYR A 328 3.90 3.32 -9.69
CA TYR A 328 4.51 2.04 -10.07
C TYR A 328 6.03 2.09 -10.14
N HIS A 329 6.61 3.28 -10.30
CA HIS A 329 8.03 3.48 -10.56
C HIS A 329 8.43 4.93 -10.22
N PRO A 330 9.70 5.22 -9.87
CA PRO A 330 10.19 6.60 -9.67
C PRO A 330 9.95 7.52 -10.86
N ASN A 331 9.97 6.96 -12.07
CA ASN A 331 9.56 7.68 -13.27
C ASN A 331 8.05 7.91 -13.26
N ALA A 332 7.64 9.16 -13.00
CA ALA A 332 6.24 9.56 -12.95
C ALA A 332 5.45 9.25 -14.24
N SER A 333 6.10 9.12 -15.41
CA SER A 333 5.42 8.74 -16.65
C SER A 333 4.85 7.32 -16.63
N CYS A 334 5.33 6.46 -15.73
CA CYS A 334 4.78 5.14 -15.51
C CYS A 334 3.41 5.17 -14.81
N GLY A 335 3.06 6.31 -14.20
CA GLY A 335 1.81 6.47 -13.47
C GLY A 335 1.75 5.68 -12.17
N GLY A 336 0.54 5.38 -11.74
CA GLY A 336 0.23 4.81 -10.44
C GLY A 336 -1.27 4.74 -10.24
N THR A 337 -1.71 4.22 -9.10
CA THR A 337 -3.13 4.20 -8.73
C THR A 337 -3.34 4.52 -7.27
N ASN A 338 -4.58 4.92 -6.97
CA ASN A 338 -5.04 4.98 -5.59
C ASN A 338 -5.18 3.56 -5.04
N VAL A 339 -4.59 3.34 -3.87
CA VAL A 339 -4.66 2.11 -3.08
C VAL A 339 -5.27 2.48 -1.74
N PHE A 340 -6.30 1.73 -1.31
CA PHE A 340 -6.82 1.87 0.05
C PHE A 340 -5.98 0.99 0.98
N ILE A 341 -5.07 1.61 1.74
CA ILE A 341 -4.19 0.89 2.66
C ILE A 341 -4.98 0.60 3.94
N ARG A 342 -5.11 -0.67 4.32
CA ARG A 342 -5.96 -1.13 5.42
C ARG A 342 -5.30 -1.02 6.79
N ASN A 343 -3.98 -1.20 6.86
CA ASN A 343 -3.27 -1.39 8.12
C ASN A 343 -1.91 -0.66 8.17
N LYS A 344 -1.33 -0.57 9.37
CA LYS A 344 -0.09 0.18 9.59
C LYS A 344 1.12 -0.53 8.96
N ALA A 345 1.19 -1.86 9.03
CA ALA A 345 2.26 -2.66 8.46
C ALA A 345 2.42 -2.42 6.94
N THR A 346 1.31 -2.38 6.22
CA THR A 346 1.32 -2.09 4.78
C THR A 346 1.74 -0.65 4.49
N ALA A 347 1.28 0.33 5.29
CA ALA A 347 1.74 1.71 5.16
C ALA A 347 3.26 1.81 5.39
N LEU A 348 3.79 1.13 6.41
CA LEU A 348 5.24 1.06 6.69
C LEU A 348 6.04 0.47 5.53
N LEU A 349 5.54 -0.58 4.89
CA LEU A 349 6.19 -1.18 3.73
C LEU A 349 6.29 -0.21 2.54
N TYR A 350 5.29 0.67 2.35
CA TYR A 350 5.38 1.74 1.35
C TYR A 350 6.27 2.90 1.78
N ILE A 351 6.31 3.25 3.06
CA ILE A 351 7.27 4.24 3.57
C ILE A 351 8.70 3.75 3.32
N TYR A 352 8.94 2.47 3.59
CA TYR A 352 10.25 1.84 3.44
C TYR A 352 10.61 1.53 1.98
N THR A 353 9.66 1.08 1.16
CA THR A 353 9.84 0.79 -0.28
C THR A 353 8.74 1.46 -1.11
N PRO A 354 8.94 2.71 -1.56
CA PRO A 354 7.87 3.61 -2.00
C PRO A 354 7.37 3.40 -3.43
N TYR A 355 7.06 2.15 -3.82
CA TYR A 355 6.38 1.85 -5.10
C TYR A 355 5.54 0.57 -5.00
N GLN A 356 4.43 0.52 -5.75
CA GLN A 356 3.65 -0.70 -5.95
C GLN A 356 4.07 -1.41 -7.25
N PRO A 357 3.99 -2.75 -7.34
CA PRO A 357 4.21 -3.42 -8.60
C PRO A 357 3.08 -3.09 -9.60
N ASN A 358 3.41 -3.03 -10.89
CA ASN A 358 2.43 -3.02 -11.96
C ASN A 358 2.08 -4.46 -12.38
N ASP A 359 1.11 -4.61 -13.29
CA ASP A 359 0.65 -5.94 -13.74
C ASP A 359 1.77 -6.77 -14.39
N ALA A 360 2.72 -6.12 -15.10
CA ALA A 360 3.86 -6.79 -15.69
C ALA A 360 4.78 -7.41 -14.62
N ALA A 361 5.08 -6.65 -13.56
CA ALA A 361 5.83 -7.14 -12.42
C ALA A 361 5.10 -8.28 -11.70
N LEU A 362 3.79 -8.16 -11.45
CA LEU A 362 3.01 -9.21 -10.79
C LEU A 362 2.95 -10.49 -11.62
N LYS A 363 2.73 -10.37 -12.93
CA LYS A 363 2.73 -11.51 -13.86
C LYS A 363 4.07 -12.23 -13.94
N ALA A 364 5.17 -11.51 -13.79
CA ALA A 364 6.52 -12.09 -13.83
C ALA A 364 6.85 -12.94 -12.58
N GLY A 365 6.08 -12.82 -11.49
CA GLY A 365 6.38 -13.51 -10.23
C GLY A 365 7.76 -13.10 -9.70
N ALA A 366 8.67 -14.06 -9.54
CA ALA A 366 10.06 -13.79 -9.15
C ALA A 366 10.95 -13.24 -10.30
N GLY A 367 10.42 -13.13 -11.52
CA GLY A 367 11.12 -12.62 -12.69
C GLY A 367 11.06 -11.10 -12.86
N GLU A 368 11.54 -10.65 -14.02
CA GLU A 368 11.57 -9.25 -14.43
C GLU A 368 10.31 -8.88 -15.24
N GLY A 369 9.79 -7.68 -15.00
CA GLY A 369 8.68 -7.09 -15.75
C GLY A 369 9.16 -6.15 -16.85
N ASP A 370 8.39 -5.09 -17.09
CA ASP A 370 8.70 -4.03 -18.04
C ASP A 370 9.47 -2.85 -17.40
N ALA A 371 9.72 -1.79 -18.19
CA ALA A 371 10.44 -0.59 -17.74
C ALA A 371 9.72 0.23 -16.66
N CYS A 372 8.45 -0.08 -16.34
CA CYS A 372 7.67 0.56 -15.28
C CYS A 372 7.45 -0.35 -14.07
N SER A 373 8.14 -1.49 -14.03
CA SER A 373 8.01 -2.50 -12.98
C SER A 373 8.85 -2.15 -11.77
N SER A 374 8.21 -2.07 -10.60
CA SER A 374 8.88 -2.07 -9.30
C SER A 374 8.66 -3.39 -8.57
N TYR A 375 9.66 -3.83 -7.82
CA TYR A 375 9.71 -5.19 -7.27
C TYR A 375 9.70 -5.26 -5.74
N GLY A 376 9.80 -4.14 -5.02
CA GLY A 376 10.02 -4.10 -3.55
C GLY A 376 8.98 -4.88 -2.77
N ASN A 377 7.77 -4.34 -2.76
CA ASN A 377 6.65 -4.92 -2.03
C ASN A 377 6.22 -6.28 -2.61
N ARG A 378 6.35 -6.48 -3.94
CA ARG A 378 6.13 -7.78 -4.59
C ARG A 378 7.10 -8.84 -4.06
N ASN A 379 8.39 -8.56 -4.07
CA ASN A 379 9.43 -9.50 -3.64
C ASN A 379 9.32 -9.76 -2.14
N PHE A 380 8.99 -8.75 -1.33
CA PHE A 380 8.68 -8.95 0.08
C PHE A 380 7.56 -10.00 0.23
N ALA A 381 6.44 -9.81 -0.46
CA ALA A 381 5.30 -10.71 -0.38
C ALA A 381 5.65 -12.15 -0.85
N ILE A 382 6.34 -12.28 -1.99
CA ILE A 382 6.78 -13.59 -2.51
C ILE A 382 7.70 -14.30 -1.53
N ILE A 383 8.71 -13.60 -0.99
CA ILE A 383 9.68 -14.18 -0.06
C ILE A 383 8.98 -14.59 1.24
N TYR A 384 8.16 -13.72 1.83
CA TYR A 384 7.46 -14.02 3.07
C TYR A 384 6.52 -15.22 2.90
N GLN A 385 5.67 -15.19 1.86
CA GLN A 385 4.72 -16.27 1.58
C GLN A 385 5.43 -17.59 1.34
N SER A 386 6.55 -17.58 0.60
CA SER A 386 7.34 -18.78 0.31
C SER A 386 7.95 -19.41 1.57
N TRP A 387 8.28 -18.62 2.59
CA TRP A 387 8.98 -19.11 3.78
C TRP A 387 8.05 -19.40 4.95
N PHE A 388 7.01 -18.60 5.09
CA PHE A 388 6.21 -18.58 6.32
C PHE A 388 4.72 -18.80 6.08
N GLY A 389 4.28 -18.90 4.82
CA GLY A 389 2.88 -19.05 4.46
C GLY A 389 2.09 -17.73 4.60
N ALA A 390 0.84 -17.83 5.03
CA ALA A 390 -0.13 -16.75 4.97
C ALA A 390 0.34 -15.43 5.62
N MET A 391 0.19 -14.34 4.87
CA MET A 391 0.52 -12.96 5.29
C MET A 391 -0.67 -12.21 5.91
N ARG A 392 -1.89 -12.75 5.74
CA ARG A 392 -3.17 -12.13 6.08
C ARG A 392 -4.09 -13.12 6.77
#